data_AF-A0A7V8AZX4-F1
#
_entry.id   AF-A0A7V8AZX4-F1
#
_cell.length_a   1.000
_cell.length_b   1.000
_cell.length_c   1.000
_cell.angle_alpha   90.00
_cell.angle_beta   90.00
_cell.angle_gamma   90.00
#
_symmetry.space_group_name_H-M   'P 1'
#
loop_
_entity.id
_entity.type
_entity.pdbx_description
1 polymer ?
#
loop_
_entity_poly.entity_id
_entity_poly.type
_entity_poly.pdbx_seq_one_letter_code
_entity_poly.pdbx_strand_id
1 'polypeptide(L)'
;MIFFPRISLLLLLSVLLSSFLLGASAAEDTSSNSEASIAEELVASNQLDSAIHQYQLIVKNHPFSKDAADAQFQTAQLLVKKGDYNGAFKAYTYLLKKYPETPHFEEAVAEQIKIANSYLQGRKIKIFGIPAFTALERAQEMYETVLANAPYSKYAALTQFNLGLALERQGKTTEAIAAYQKLIDKYPTSNICDHALYQIGYVYMSLGMQGHSQDLSALKEGENNFEDFLIQYPNNEKLLQARDNIDAMVVRECTDTLRIARFYDFSKDYKSSAIYYNEVIRKYPQTPNALIAKARLAEIKNEVGEDALRIGQQTPISGAQMALRRKMQVQVETTALATYDGPPKKEIMPHSDTIPLPQMRTNFKEVTPSSTPTHSSSPL
;
A
#
# COMPACT_ATOMS: atom_id res chain seq x y z
N MET A 1 76.21 30.25 20.02
CA MET A 1 75.09 29.54 19.37
C MET A 1 73.83 30.35 19.63
N ILE A 2 73.32 31.04 18.61
CA ILE A 2 72.11 31.87 18.70
C ILE A 2 70.94 31.01 18.21
N PHE A 3 70.01 30.68 19.11
CA PHE A 3 68.80 29.90 18.81
C PHE A 3 67.61 30.87 18.67
N PHE A 4 67.10 31.06 17.45
CA PHE A 4 65.85 31.78 17.20
C PHE A 4 64.65 30.83 17.37
N PRO A 5 63.53 31.24 18.00
CA PRO A 5 62.36 30.39 18.15
C PRO A 5 61.51 30.41 16.87
N ARG A 6 61.28 29.24 16.27
CA ARG A 6 60.47 29.01 15.06
C ARG A 6 58.95 28.94 15.31
N ILE A 7 58.41 29.63 16.33
CA ILE A 7 57.01 29.43 16.77
C ILE A 7 56.02 30.48 16.20
N SER A 8 56.46 31.58 15.61
CA SER A 8 55.52 32.66 15.22
C SER A 8 54.84 32.53 13.84
N LEU A 9 55.16 31.56 12.99
CA LEU A 9 54.60 31.53 11.62
C LEU A 9 53.26 30.79 11.50
N LEU A 10 53.03 29.73 12.29
CA LEU A 10 51.81 28.90 12.22
C LEU A 10 50.58 29.54 12.86
N LEU A 11 50.76 30.30 13.96
CA LEU A 11 49.68 31.05 14.61
C LEU A 11 49.26 32.30 13.83
N LEU A 12 50.19 32.96 13.13
CA LEU A 12 49.87 34.08 12.24
C LEU A 12 49.16 33.60 10.97
N LEU A 13 49.52 32.42 10.45
CA LEU A 13 48.84 31.82 9.30
C LEU A 13 47.39 31.40 9.65
N SER A 14 47.14 30.84 10.84
CA SER A 14 45.78 30.46 11.25
C SER A 14 44.88 31.68 11.51
N VAL A 15 45.42 32.75 12.10
CA VAL A 15 44.67 34.00 12.32
C VAL A 15 44.37 34.70 10.99
N LEU A 16 45.33 34.76 10.05
CA LEU A 16 45.11 35.31 8.71
C LEU A 16 44.15 34.47 7.86
N LEU A 17 44.20 33.14 7.96
CA LEU A 17 43.26 32.26 7.26
C LEU A 17 41.84 32.43 7.82
N SER A 18 41.69 32.55 9.14
CA SER A 18 40.38 32.74 9.79
C SER A 18 39.75 34.10 9.50
N SER A 19 40.55 35.17 9.40
CA SER A 19 40.06 36.52 9.07
C SER A 19 39.79 36.70 7.57
N PHE A 20 40.53 36.01 6.71
CA PHE A 20 40.22 35.94 5.27
C PHE A 20 38.94 35.13 4.99
N LEU A 21 38.73 34.01 5.71
CA LEU A 21 37.48 33.24 5.65
C LEU A 21 36.27 34.04 6.15
N LEU A 22 36.43 34.83 7.23
CA LEU A 22 35.35 35.71 7.72
C LEU A 22 35.00 36.83 6.73
N GLY A 23 36.00 37.45 6.10
CA GLY A 23 35.80 38.50 5.10
C GLY A 23 35.16 37.99 3.81
N ALA A 24 35.53 36.78 3.37
CA ALA A 24 34.91 36.13 2.21
C ALA A 24 33.44 35.77 2.48
N SER A 25 33.13 35.21 3.67
CA SER A 25 31.75 34.91 4.09
C SER A 25 30.89 36.16 4.12
N ALA A 26 31.37 37.27 4.70
CA ALA A 26 30.59 38.51 4.80
C ALA A 26 30.32 39.16 3.43
N ALA A 27 31.29 39.13 2.51
CA ALA A 27 31.10 39.62 1.15
C ALA A 27 30.11 38.75 0.36
N GLU A 28 30.19 37.43 0.54
CA GLU A 28 29.29 36.46 -0.09
C GLU A 28 27.84 36.60 0.42
N ASP A 29 27.66 36.83 1.73
CA ASP A 29 26.35 37.09 2.35
C ASP A 29 25.74 38.42 1.85
N THR A 30 26.54 39.47 1.59
CA THR A 30 25.99 40.72 1.04
C THR A 30 25.58 40.61 -0.44
N SER A 31 26.34 39.83 -1.24
CA SER A 31 26.04 39.61 -2.66
C SER A 31 24.76 38.80 -2.84
N SER A 32 24.66 37.67 -2.14
CA SER A 32 23.48 36.80 -2.16
C SER A 32 22.19 37.52 -1.72
N ASN A 33 22.25 38.35 -0.67
CA ASN A 33 21.12 39.18 -0.24
C ASN A 33 20.63 40.16 -1.33
N SER A 34 21.57 40.75 -2.10
CA SER A 34 21.21 41.64 -3.21
C SER A 34 20.57 40.88 -4.37
N GLU A 35 21.06 39.68 -4.69
CA GLU A 35 20.50 38.82 -5.75
C GLU A 35 19.10 38.30 -5.38
N ALA A 36 18.86 37.98 -4.10
CA ALA A 36 17.56 37.54 -3.59
C ALA A 36 16.51 38.65 -3.72
N SER A 37 16.87 39.90 -3.38
CA SER A 37 15.97 41.05 -3.51
C SER A 37 15.51 41.27 -4.96
N ILE A 38 16.41 41.09 -5.93
CA ILE A 38 16.08 41.17 -7.37
C ILE A 38 15.08 40.06 -7.74
N ALA A 39 15.29 38.84 -7.26
CA ALA A 39 14.38 37.73 -7.53
C ALA A 39 12.98 38.00 -6.96
N GLU A 40 12.89 38.55 -5.75
CA GLU A 40 11.61 38.91 -5.10
C GLU A 40 10.85 40.00 -5.87
N GLU A 41 11.54 41.03 -6.38
CA GLU A 41 10.94 42.07 -7.22
C GLU A 41 10.37 41.50 -8.52
N LEU A 42 11.07 40.54 -9.14
CA LEU A 42 10.58 39.83 -10.32
C LEU A 42 9.34 38.99 -10.00
N VAL A 43 9.28 38.34 -8.83
CA VAL A 43 8.09 37.62 -8.36
C VAL A 43 6.92 38.58 -8.15
N ALA A 44 7.15 39.73 -7.51
CA ALA A 44 6.14 40.77 -7.30
C ALA A 44 5.60 41.34 -8.61
N SER A 45 6.46 41.45 -9.62
CA SER A 45 6.13 41.88 -10.98
C SER A 45 5.52 40.76 -11.85
N ASN A 46 5.26 39.58 -11.27
CA ASN A 46 4.75 38.38 -11.94
C ASN A 46 5.61 37.88 -13.13
N GLN A 47 6.90 38.20 -13.13
CA GLN A 47 7.87 37.74 -14.13
C GLN A 47 8.49 36.41 -13.69
N LEU A 48 7.66 35.35 -13.68
CA LEU A 48 8.01 34.07 -13.04
C LEU A 48 9.25 33.39 -13.65
N ASP A 49 9.43 33.47 -14.98
CA ASP A 49 10.60 32.88 -15.66
C ASP A 49 11.91 33.58 -15.26
N SER A 50 11.90 34.91 -15.26
CA SER A 50 13.06 35.71 -14.85
C SER A 50 13.36 35.50 -13.36
N ALA A 51 12.34 35.44 -12.51
CA ALA A 51 12.52 35.15 -11.08
C ALA A 51 13.14 33.77 -10.85
N ILE A 52 12.65 32.73 -11.54
CA ILE A 52 13.22 31.37 -11.47
C ILE A 52 14.68 31.38 -11.91
N HIS A 53 15.00 32.05 -13.03
CA HIS A 53 16.37 32.16 -13.50
C HIS A 53 17.27 32.85 -12.46
N GLN A 54 16.79 33.93 -11.83
CA GLN A 54 17.56 34.65 -10.81
C GLN A 54 17.81 33.78 -9.58
N TYR A 55 16.81 33.06 -9.07
CA TYR A 55 17.02 32.12 -7.97
C TYR A 55 17.99 30.98 -8.33
N GLN A 56 17.93 30.48 -9.57
CA GLN A 56 18.89 29.47 -10.05
C GLN A 56 20.33 30.02 -10.11
N LEU A 57 20.52 31.31 -10.39
CA LEU A 57 21.84 31.94 -10.32
C LEU A 57 22.37 31.97 -8.87
N ILE A 58 21.53 32.27 -7.88
CA ILE A 58 21.91 32.24 -6.47
C ILE A 58 22.41 30.84 -6.09
N VAL A 59 21.65 29.80 -6.45
CA VAL A 59 22.05 28.39 -6.19
C VAL A 59 23.37 28.03 -6.87
N LYS A 60 23.62 28.56 -8.06
CA LYS A 60 24.83 28.28 -8.84
C LYS A 60 26.05 29.04 -8.31
N ASN A 61 25.89 30.31 -7.94
CA ASN A 61 26.96 31.20 -7.53
C ASN A 61 27.35 30.97 -6.06
N HIS A 62 26.36 30.62 -5.23
CA HIS A 62 26.51 30.49 -3.78
C HIS A 62 26.06 29.11 -3.27
N PRO A 63 26.53 27.99 -3.84
CA PRO A 63 25.94 26.66 -3.63
C PRO A 63 25.99 26.13 -2.19
N PHE A 64 26.79 26.73 -1.31
CA PHE A 64 26.93 26.33 0.10
C PHE A 64 26.30 27.32 1.09
N SER A 65 25.74 28.44 0.60
CA SER A 65 25.07 29.41 1.46
C SER A 65 23.71 28.88 1.92
N LYS A 66 23.21 29.44 3.03
CA LYS A 66 21.83 29.19 3.46
C LYS A 66 20.84 29.66 2.39
N ASP A 67 21.16 30.77 1.73
CA ASP A 67 20.32 31.39 0.70
C ASP A 67 20.16 30.50 -0.53
N ALA A 68 21.12 29.62 -0.84
CA ALA A 68 20.94 28.66 -1.92
C ALA A 68 19.83 27.64 -1.63
N ALA A 69 19.67 27.20 -0.39
CA ALA A 69 18.56 26.32 -0.02
C ALA A 69 17.21 27.04 -0.17
N ASP A 70 17.14 28.30 0.30
CA ASP A 70 15.93 29.10 0.23
C ASP A 70 15.58 29.47 -1.23
N ALA A 71 16.57 29.88 -2.03
CA ALA A 71 16.42 30.13 -3.47
C ALA A 71 15.96 28.89 -4.24
N GLN A 72 16.49 27.72 -3.90
CA GLN A 72 16.07 26.46 -4.51
C GLN A 72 14.63 26.09 -4.12
N PHE A 73 14.22 26.36 -2.87
CA PHE A 73 12.85 26.19 -2.43
C PHE A 73 11.90 27.14 -3.17
N GLN A 74 12.26 28.42 -3.28
CA GLN A 74 11.49 29.42 -4.05
C GLN A 74 11.36 29.04 -5.52
N THR A 75 12.44 28.53 -6.13
CA THR A 75 12.40 27.99 -7.50
C THR A 75 11.32 26.93 -7.66
N ALA A 76 11.23 25.99 -6.71
CA ALA A 76 10.22 24.93 -6.74
C ALA A 76 8.80 25.49 -6.57
N GLN A 77 8.58 26.44 -5.66
CA GLN A 77 7.28 27.10 -5.45
C GLN A 77 6.81 27.86 -6.71
N LEU A 78 7.71 28.59 -7.38
CA LEU A 78 7.37 29.30 -8.61
C LEU A 78 7.04 28.33 -9.75
N LEU A 79 7.70 27.18 -9.84
CA LEU A 79 7.34 26.12 -10.80
C LEU A 79 5.94 25.56 -10.54
N VAL A 80 5.55 25.39 -9.26
CA VAL A 80 4.15 25.05 -8.89
C VAL A 80 3.19 26.15 -9.36
N LYS A 81 3.50 27.42 -9.11
CA LYS A 81 2.67 28.57 -9.54
C LYS A 81 2.49 28.63 -11.07
N LYS A 82 3.51 28.23 -11.83
CA LYS A 82 3.44 28.09 -13.29
C LYS A 82 2.67 26.86 -13.78
N GLY A 83 2.36 25.92 -12.90
CA GLY A 83 1.76 24.63 -13.24
C GLY A 83 2.75 23.60 -13.81
N ASP A 84 4.06 23.85 -13.72
CA ASP A 84 5.08 22.86 -14.06
C ASP A 84 5.36 21.95 -12.85
N TYR A 85 4.42 21.05 -12.59
CA TYR A 85 4.48 20.13 -11.46
C TYR A 85 5.65 19.14 -11.53
N ASN A 86 6.05 18.74 -12.74
CA ASN A 86 7.20 17.86 -12.92
C ASN A 86 8.51 18.59 -12.62
N GLY A 87 8.67 19.82 -13.12
CA GLY A 87 9.79 20.69 -12.79
C GLY A 87 9.84 20.98 -11.29
N ALA A 88 8.72 21.36 -10.69
CA ALA A 88 8.61 21.63 -9.25
C ALA A 88 9.02 20.41 -8.40
N PHE A 89 8.52 19.22 -8.73
CA PHE A 89 8.87 17.99 -8.01
C PHE A 89 10.37 17.69 -8.09
N LYS A 90 11.00 17.91 -9.25
CA LYS A 90 12.45 17.77 -9.43
C LYS A 90 13.23 18.82 -8.63
N ALA A 91 12.75 20.06 -8.59
CA ALA A 91 13.37 21.14 -7.83
C ALA A 91 13.31 20.87 -6.31
N TYR A 92 12.17 20.40 -5.79
CA TYR A 92 12.10 19.92 -4.40
C TYR A 92 12.99 18.70 -4.15
N THR A 93 13.04 17.74 -5.09
CA THR A 93 13.94 16.57 -4.96
C THR A 93 15.40 17.02 -4.87
N TYR A 94 15.81 18.00 -5.67
CA TYR A 94 17.15 18.57 -5.62
C TYR A 94 17.42 19.24 -4.27
N LEU A 95 16.46 20.04 -3.77
CA LEU A 95 16.54 20.65 -2.44
C LEU A 95 16.81 19.61 -1.35
N LEU A 96 15.97 18.57 -1.26
CA LEU A 96 16.09 17.54 -0.22
C LEU A 96 17.40 16.74 -0.31
N LYS A 97 17.94 16.56 -1.51
CA LYS A 97 19.21 15.84 -1.73
C LYS A 97 20.45 16.69 -1.45
N LYS A 98 20.40 17.99 -1.78
CA LYS A 98 21.58 18.89 -1.70
C LYS A 98 21.63 19.70 -0.43
N TYR A 99 20.46 20.01 0.14
CA TYR A 99 20.29 20.83 1.33
C TYR A 99 19.38 20.11 2.34
N PRO A 100 19.74 18.93 2.85
CA PRO A 100 18.90 18.16 3.77
C PRO A 100 18.61 18.89 5.09
N GLU A 101 19.47 19.83 5.50
CA GLU A 101 19.31 20.66 6.71
C GLU A 101 18.47 21.92 6.49
N THR A 102 17.83 22.07 5.31
CA THR A 102 17.01 23.24 5.00
C THR A 102 15.84 23.37 6.00
N PRO A 103 15.52 24.61 6.47
CA PRO A 103 14.34 24.83 7.30
C PRO A 103 13.03 24.45 6.59
N HIS A 104 13.05 24.40 5.26
CA HIS A 104 11.91 24.04 4.43
C HIS A 104 11.78 22.53 4.15
N PHE A 105 12.54 21.66 4.85
CA PHE A 105 12.59 20.23 4.52
C PHE A 105 11.21 19.57 4.54
N GLU A 106 10.49 19.72 5.66
CA GLU A 106 9.16 19.11 5.81
C GLU A 106 8.11 19.77 4.91
N GLU A 107 8.26 21.06 4.62
CA GLU A 107 7.37 21.77 3.70
C GLU A 107 7.56 21.29 2.26
N ALA A 108 8.82 21.13 1.82
CA ALA A 108 9.16 20.59 0.51
C ALA A 108 8.67 19.15 0.34
N VAL A 109 8.80 18.29 1.36
CA VAL A 109 8.24 16.93 1.34
C VAL A 109 6.70 16.98 1.21
N ALA A 110 6.03 17.83 1.98
CA ALA A 110 4.58 17.99 1.91
C ALA A 110 4.13 18.46 0.51
N GLU A 111 4.84 19.41 -0.10
CA GLU A 111 4.56 19.87 -1.47
C GLU A 111 4.80 18.76 -2.52
N GLN A 112 5.85 17.96 -2.39
CA GLN A 112 6.06 16.79 -3.26
C GLN A 112 4.89 15.80 -3.17
N ILE A 113 4.38 15.54 -1.97
CA ILE A 113 3.22 14.66 -1.76
C ILE A 113 1.97 15.28 -2.38
N LYS A 114 1.72 16.59 -2.22
CA LYS A 114 0.59 17.28 -2.89
C LYS A 114 0.67 17.16 -4.41
N ILE A 115 1.86 17.31 -4.97
CA ILE A 115 2.10 17.11 -6.41
C ILE A 115 1.76 15.66 -6.80
N ALA A 116 2.33 14.67 -6.12
CA ALA A 116 2.09 13.26 -6.38
C ALA A 116 0.60 12.87 -6.25
N ASN A 117 -0.08 13.38 -5.21
CA ASN A 117 -1.52 13.22 -5.00
C ASN A 117 -2.34 13.73 -6.18
N SER A 118 -1.92 14.83 -6.83
CA SER A 118 -2.62 15.34 -8.01
C SER A 118 -2.54 14.37 -9.20
N TYR A 119 -1.42 13.66 -9.37
CA TYR A 119 -1.30 12.59 -10.36
C TYR A 119 -2.13 11.36 -9.99
N LEU A 120 -2.16 10.99 -8.71
CA LEU A 120 -3.01 9.91 -8.18
C LEU A 120 -4.52 10.17 -8.44
N GLN A 121 -4.93 11.44 -8.47
CA GLN A 121 -6.29 11.89 -8.79
C GLN A 121 -6.61 11.94 -10.29
N GLY A 122 -5.71 11.49 -11.15
CA GLY A 122 -5.93 11.46 -12.60
C GLY A 122 -5.65 12.79 -13.28
N ARG A 123 -4.74 13.63 -12.74
CA ARG A 123 -4.20 14.78 -13.47
C ARG A 123 -3.74 14.30 -14.85
N LYS A 124 -4.37 14.84 -15.90
CA LYS A 124 -4.08 14.47 -17.28
C LYS A 124 -2.66 14.90 -17.64
N ILE A 125 -1.83 13.94 -18.02
CA ILE A 125 -0.54 14.20 -18.65
C ILE A 125 -0.80 14.34 -20.15
N LYS A 126 -0.40 15.49 -20.71
CA LYS A 126 -0.45 15.72 -22.16
C LYS A 126 0.97 15.71 -22.70
N ILE A 127 1.23 14.83 -23.66
CA ILE A 127 2.47 14.83 -24.45
C ILE A 127 2.05 15.12 -25.89
N PHE A 128 2.50 16.25 -26.46
CA PHE A 128 2.08 16.72 -27.79
C PHE A 128 0.54 16.75 -28.00
N GLY A 129 -0.22 17.06 -26.95
CA GLY A 129 -1.70 17.10 -27.02
C GLY A 129 -2.40 15.76 -26.84
N ILE A 130 -1.68 14.65 -26.72
CA ILE A 130 -2.23 13.30 -26.52
C ILE A 130 -2.24 12.96 -25.02
N PRO A 131 -3.37 12.49 -24.44
CA PRO A 131 -3.40 11.99 -23.07
C PRO A 131 -2.52 10.74 -22.93
N ALA A 132 -1.56 10.76 -22.02
CA ALA A 132 -0.78 9.57 -21.65
C ALA A 132 -1.42 8.89 -20.43
N PHE A 133 -1.55 7.56 -20.43
CA PHE A 133 -2.09 6.74 -19.33
C PHE A 133 -1.13 6.63 -18.11
N THR A 134 -0.13 7.52 -18.01
CA THR A 134 1.01 7.43 -17.09
C THR A 134 0.81 8.14 -15.76
N ALA A 135 -0.40 8.64 -15.44
CA ALA A 135 -0.60 9.45 -14.23
C ALA A 135 -0.41 8.64 -12.94
N LEU A 136 -0.92 7.40 -12.88
CA LEU A 136 -0.75 6.54 -11.70
C LEU A 136 0.69 6.06 -11.54
N GLU A 137 1.35 5.68 -12.64
CA GLU A 137 2.77 5.32 -12.67
C GLU A 137 3.63 6.50 -12.23
N ARG A 138 3.31 7.71 -12.69
CA ARG A 138 4.00 8.93 -12.26
C ARG A 138 3.81 9.20 -10.77
N ALA A 139 2.61 9.01 -10.24
CA ALA A 139 2.36 9.13 -8.81
C ALA A 139 3.19 8.10 -8.02
N GLN A 140 3.23 6.84 -8.48
CA GLN A 140 4.06 5.79 -7.90
C GLN A 140 5.54 6.21 -7.84
N GLU A 141 6.14 6.58 -8.98
CA GLU A 141 7.54 7.03 -9.06
C GLU A 141 7.83 8.21 -8.13
N MET A 142 6.88 9.15 -8.03
CA MET A 142 7.00 10.30 -7.14
C MET A 142 7.00 9.88 -5.67
N TYR A 143 6.07 9.01 -5.23
CA TYR A 143 6.07 8.53 -3.85
C TYR A 143 7.33 7.73 -3.51
N GLU A 144 7.79 6.85 -4.41
CA GLU A 144 9.05 6.12 -4.26
C GLU A 144 10.24 7.09 -4.11
N THR A 145 10.26 8.15 -4.90
CA THR A 145 11.30 9.19 -4.81
C THR A 145 11.24 9.93 -3.47
N VAL A 146 10.06 10.29 -2.98
CA VAL A 146 9.91 10.93 -1.65
C VAL A 146 10.42 9.98 -0.56
N LEU A 147 10.00 8.72 -0.56
CA LEU A 147 10.42 7.73 0.44
C LEU A 147 11.92 7.44 0.43
N ALA A 148 12.56 7.51 -0.74
CA ALA A 148 14.00 7.34 -0.88
C ALA A 148 14.80 8.53 -0.33
N ASN A 149 14.31 9.76 -0.50
CA ASN A 149 15.03 10.98 -0.12
C ASN A 149 14.66 11.52 1.26
N ALA A 150 13.46 11.20 1.76
CA ALA A 150 12.95 11.64 3.05
C ALA A 150 12.38 10.47 3.89
N PRO A 151 13.14 9.37 4.10
CA PRO A 151 12.64 8.18 4.80
C PRO A 151 12.27 8.42 6.28
N TYR A 152 12.73 9.53 6.86
CA TYR A 152 12.49 9.93 8.25
C TYR A 152 11.56 11.15 8.40
N SER A 153 11.03 11.69 7.29
CA SER A 153 10.04 12.77 7.37
C SER A 153 8.84 12.31 8.18
N LYS A 154 8.20 13.23 8.90
CA LYS A 154 6.92 12.96 9.58
C LYS A 154 5.81 12.49 8.61
N TYR A 155 5.98 12.70 7.31
CA TYR A 155 5.05 12.25 6.27
C TYR A 155 5.43 10.91 5.63
N ALA A 156 6.50 10.23 6.08
CA ALA A 156 6.97 9.00 5.45
C ALA A 156 5.93 7.87 5.52
N ALA A 157 5.22 7.71 6.65
CA ALA A 157 4.14 6.73 6.76
C ALA A 157 2.97 7.05 5.81
N LEU A 158 2.51 8.30 5.79
CA LEU A 158 1.47 8.77 4.87
C LEU A 158 1.87 8.53 3.39
N THR A 159 3.13 8.79 3.05
CA THR A 159 3.66 8.58 1.69
C THR A 159 3.68 7.10 1.32
N GLN A 160 4.07 6.23 2.26
CA GLN A 160 4.05 4.77 2.07
C GLN A 160 2.62 4.25 1.85
N PHE A 161 1.63 4.79 2.57
CA PHE A 161 0.22 4.48 2.33
C PHE A 161 -0.25 4.94 0.94
N ASN A 162 0.11 6.16 0.55
CA ASN A 162 -0.23 6.71 -0.76
C ASN A 162 0.41 5.94 -1.93
N LEU A 163 1.61 5.38 -1.73
CA LEU A 163 2.23 4.46 -2.66
C LEU A 163 1.38 3.19 -2.83
N GLY A 164 0.89 2.60 -1.73
CA GLY A 164 -0.04 1.48 -1.76
C GLY A 164 -1.32 1.82 -2.54
N LEU A 165 -1.92 2.98 -2.30
CA LEU A 165 -3.12 3.44 -3.04
C LEU A 165 -2.84 3.61 -4.54
N ALA A 166 -1.66 4.11 -4.91
CA ALA A 166 -1.26 4.25 -6.30
C ALA A 166 -1.12 2.89 -6.99
N LEU A 167 -0.53 1.90 -6.32
CA LEU A 167 -0.37 0.54 -6.82
C LEU A 167 -1.72 -0.17 -6.92
N GLU A 168 -2.59 0.00 -5.92
CA GLU A 168 -3.95 -0.55 -5.92
C GLU A 168 -4.77 -0.04 -7.11
N ARG A 169 -4.75 1.27 -7.35
CA ARG A 169 -5.44 1.88 -8.50
C ARG A 169 -4.89 1.46 -9.86
N GLN A 170 -3.64 0.99 -9.91
CA GLN A 170 -3.05 0.39 -11.11
C GLN A 170 -3.46 -1.09 -11.30
N GLY A 171 -4.15 -1.70 -10.33
CA GLY A 171 -4.45 -3.14 -10.33
C GLY A 171 -3.27 -4.01 -9.92
N LYS A 172 -2.19 -3.41 -9.39
CA LYS A 172 -0.99 -4.10 -8.90
C LYS A 172 -1.19 -4.60 -7.48
N THR A 173 -2.12 -5.55 -7.31
CA THR A 173 -2.62 -6.03 -6.02
C THR A 173 -1.52 -6.48 -5.05
N THR A 174 -0.61 -7.35 -5.50
CA THR A 174 0.47 -7.88 -4.65
C THR A 174 1.40 -6.77 -4.17
N GLU A 175 1.74 -5.83 -5.06
CA GLU A 175 2.62 -4.71 -4.74
C GLU A 175 1.93 -3.71 -3.80
N ALA A 176 0.63 -3.48 -3.97
CA ALA A 176 -0.18 -2.65 -3.08
C ALA A 176 -0.19 -3.20 -1.64
N ILE A 177 -0.49 -4.50 -1.48
CA ILE A 177 -0.46 -5.18 -0.17
C ILE A 177 0.94 -5.06 0.45
N ALA A 178 2.00 -5.34 -0.32
CA ALA A 178 3.37 -5.20 0.16
C ALA A 178 3.71 -3.77 0.60
N ALA A 179 3.20 -2.75 -0.11
CA ALA A 179 3.40 -1.35 0.25
C ALA A 179 2.68 -0.98 1.55
N TYR A 180 1.45 -1.46 1.78
CA TYR A 180 0.74 -1.27 3.04
C TYR A 180 1.38 -2.03 4.20
N GLN A 181 1.80 -3.28 3.99
CA GLN A 181 2.49 -4.06 5.02
C GLN A 181 3.80 -3.38 5.45
N LYS A 182 4.56 -2.86 4.49
CA LYS A 182 5.78 -2.10 4.76
C LYS A 182 5.52 -0.86 5.64
N LEU A 183 4.34 -0.25 5.54
CA LEU A 183 3.96 0.85 6.44
C LEU A 183 3.84 0.34 7.87
N ILE A 184 3.08 -0.74 8.09
CA ILE A 184 2.84 -1.35 9.40
C ILE A 184 4.17 -1.79 10.02
N ASP A 185 5.04 -2.42 9.23
CA ASP A 185 6.34 -2.93 9.69
C ASP A 185 7.32 -1.79 10.03
N LYS A 186 7.40 -0.76 9.19
CA LYS A 186 8.41 0.29 9.31
C LYS A 186 7.98 1.45 10.21
N TYR A 187 6.67 1.72 10.31
CA TYR A 187 6.12 2.84 11.06
C TYR A 187 5.01 2.38 12.02
N PRO A 188 5.25 1.37 12.89
CA PRO A 188 4.19 0.69 13.67
C PRO A 188 3.41 1.61 14.61
N THR A 189 3.99 2.74 15.04
CA THR A 189 3.34 3.72 15.91
C THR A 189 2.56 4.81 15.15
N SER A 190 2.53 4.75 13.82
CA SER A 190 1.83 5.72 12.99
C SER A 190 0.31 5.57 13.13
N ASN A 191 -0.41 6.68 13.20
CA ASN A 191 -1.87 6.72 13.15
C ASN A 191 -2.44 6.40 11.75
N ILE A 192 -1.59 6.03 10.78
CA ILE A 192 -1.99 5.56 9.45
C ILE A 192 -2.02 4.01 9.40
N CYS A 193 -1.48 3.32 10.41
CA CYS A 193 -1.40 1.85 10.41
C CYS A 193 -2.78 1.17 10.37
N ASP A 194 -3.78 1.76 11.01
CA ASP A 194 -5.17 1.30 10.98
C ASP A 194 -5.76 1.41 9.56
N HIS A 195 -5.52 2.51 8.86
CA HIS A 195 -5.89 2.67 7.45
C HIS A 195 -5.21 1.62 6.57
N ALA A 196 -3.91 1.36 6.77
CA ALA A 196 -3.17 0.36 6.02
C ALA A 196 -3.71 -1.06 6.24
N LEU A 197 -3.92 -1.47 7.50
CA LEU A 197 -4.41 -2.81 7.82
C LEU A 197 -5.83 -3.04 7.26
N TYR A 198 -6.72 -2.06 7.42
CA TYR A 198 -8.05 -2.12 6.81
C TYR A 198 -7.97 -2.24 5.29
N GLN A 199 -7.07 -1.48 4.65
CA GLN A 199 -6.93 -1.49 3.20
C GLN A 199 -6.37 -2.82 2.68
N ILE A 200 -5.48 -3.49 3.41
CA ILE A 200 -5.01 -4.84 3.07
C ILE A 200 -6.20 -5.81 3.03
N GLY A 201 -7.04 -5.83 4.08
CA GLY A 201 -8.24 -6.66 4.12
C GLY A 201 -9.20 -6.37 2.95
N TYR A 202 -9.39 -5.09 2.64
CA TYR A 202 -10.22 -4.66 1.51
C TYR A 202 -9.67 -5.10 0.15
N VAL A 203 -8.35 -5.03 -0.06
CA VAL A 203 -7.72 -5.46 -1.31
C VAL A 203 -7.87 -6.98 -1.49
N TYR A 204 -7.67 -7.76 -0.44
CA TYR A 204 -7.91 -9.21 -0.46
C TYR A 204 -9.38 -9.57 -0.71
N MET A 205 -10.31 -8.88 -0.04
CA MET A 205 -11.74 -9.00 -0.30
C MET A 205 -12.06 -8.72 -1.77
N SER A 206 -11.58 -7.59 -2.30
CA SER A 206 -11.83 -7.21 -3.70
C SER A 206 -11.32 -8.29 -4.67
N LEU A 207 -10.13 -8.84 -4.42
CA LEU A 207 -9.57 -9.94 -5.21
C LEU A 207 -10.44 -11.20 -5.14
N GLY A 208 -10.84 -11.61 -3.94
CA GLY A 208 -11.68 -12.79 -3.72
C GLY A 208 -13.08 -12.65 -4.30
N MET A 209 -13.66 -11.45 -4.26
CA MET A 209 -15.01 -11.16 -4.76
C MET A 209 -15.07 -11.07 -6.29
N GLN A 210 -13.98 -10.70 -6.96
CA GLN A 210 -13.87 -10.69 -8.43
C GLN A 210 -13.67 -12.09 -9.02
N GLY A 211 -13.17 -13.04 -8.21
CA GLY A 211 -12.95 -14.41 -8.62
C GLY A 211 -14.24 -15.17 -8.94
N HIS A 212 -14.20 -15.95 -10.02
CA HIS A 212 -15.10 -17.11 -10.22
C HIS A 212 -14.41 -18.43 -9.77
N SER A 213 -13.19 -18.33 -9.25
CA SER A 213 -12.35 -19.46 -8.85
C SER A 213 -12.77 -20.01 -7.49
N GLN A 214 -12.65 -21.33 -7.32
CA GLN A 214 -12.79 -22.03 -6.05
C GLN A 214 -11.67 -21.70 -5.03
N ASP A 215 -10.73 -20.86 -5.41
CA ASP A 215 -9.63 -20.43 -4.55
C ASP A 215 -10.13 -19.38 -3.56
N LEU A 216 -10.50 -19.84 -2.36
CA LEU A 216 -10.98 -19.01 -1.26
C LEU A 216 -9.83 -18.35 -0.47
N SER A 217 -8.57 -18.55 -0.87
CA SER A 217 -7.42 -18.02 -0.11
C SER A 217 -7.49 -16.51 0.08
N ALA A 218 -7.81 -15.75 -0.97
CA ALA A 218 -7.95 -14.29 -0.89
C ALA A 218 -9.10 -13.86 0.04
N LEU A 219 -10.22 -14.59 0.06
CA LEU A 219 -11.30 -14.28 1.01
C LEU A 219 -10.85 -14.59 2.45
N LYS A 220 -10.19 -15.73 2.68
CA LYS A 220 -9.68 -16.05 4.01
C LYS A 220 -8.67 -15.03 4.51
N GLU A 221 -7.73 -14.60 3.66
CA GLU A 221 -6.77 -13.55 4.01
C GLU A 221 -7.45 -12.23 4.33
N GLY A 222 -8.48 -11.84 3.56
CA GLY A 222 -9.23 -10.62 3.85
C GLY A 222 -10.01 -10.69 5.17
N GLU A 223 -10.63 -11.83 5.48
CA GLU A 223 -11.27 -12.07 6.78
C GLU A 223 -10.28 -11.93 7.92
N ASN A 224 -9.13 -12.62 7.83
CA ASN A 224 -8.09 -12.58 8.87
C ASN A 224 -7.61 -11.14 9.11
N ASN A 225 -7.38 -10.36 8.04
CA ASN A 225 -6.94 -8.97 8.16
C ASN A 225 -8.03 -8.06 8.77
N PHE A 226 -9.31 -8.28 8.46
CA PHE A 226 -10.38 -7.54 9.11
C PHE A 226 -10.56 -7.96 10.57
N GLU A 227 -10.44 -9.24 10.91
CA GLU A 227 -10.45 -9.72 12.30
C GLU A 227 -9.30 -9.10 13.10
N ASP A 228 -8.09 -9.09 12.54
CA ASP A 228 -6.92 -8.41 13.13
C ASP A 228 -7.20 -6.91 13.34
N PHE A 229 -7.83 -6.25 12.37
CA PHE A 229 -8.24 -4.86 12.49
C PHE A 229 -9.25 -4.63 13.62
N LEU A 230 -10.26 -5.50 13.77
CA LEU A 230 -11.24 -5.42 14.86
C LEU A 230 -10.58 -5.60 16.24
N ILE A 231 -9.55 -6.44 16.33
CA ILE A 231 -8.80 -6.70 17.57
C ILE A 231 -7.86 -5.54 17.90
N GLN A 232 -7.09 -5.07 16.92
CA GLN A 232 -6.05 -4.05 17.11
C GLN A 232 -6.63 -2.64 17.27
N TYR A 233 -7.76 -2.33 16.62
CA TYR A 233 -8.34 -0.99 16.59
C TYR A 233 -9.81 -0.98 17.03
N PRO A 234 -10.14 -1.43 18.26
CA PRO A 234 -11.51 -1.67 18.74
C PRO A 234 -12.38 -0.41 18.92
N ASN A 235 -11.83 0.79 18.69
CA ASN A 235 -12.55 2.07 18.73
C ASN A 235 -12.49 2.84 17.39
N ASN A 236 -12.01 2.22 16.30
CA ASN A 236 -11.92 2.89 15.00
C ASN A 236 -13.32 3.07 14.35
N GLU A 237 -13.51 4.16 13.61
CA GLU A 237 -14.77 4.46 12.91
C GLU A 237 -15.20 3.40 11.88
N LYS A 238 -14.25 2.60 11.37
CA LYS A 238 -14.47 1.56 10.34
C LYS A 238 -14.82 0.19 10.91
N LEU A 239 -14.99 0.03 12.22
CA LEU A 239 -15.33 -1.28 12.83
C LEU A 239 -16.61 -1.90 12.26
N LEU A 240 -17.66 -1.09 12.10
CA LEU A 240 -18.92 -1.58 11.52
C LEU A 240 -18.72 -2.00 10.07
N GLN A 241 -17.99 -1.20 9.29
CA GLN A 241 -17.68 -1.51 7.89
C GLN A 241 -16.82 -2.79 7.77
N ALA A 242 -15.85 -2.99 8.66
CA ALA A 242 -15.04 -4.20 8.68
C ALA A 242 -15.89 -5.45 8.99
N ARG A 243 -16.84 -5.36 9.93
CA ARG A 243 -17.81 -6.44 10.21
C ARG A 243 -18.71 -6.73 9.01
N ASP A 244 -19.27 -5.69 8.39
CA ASP A 244 -20.11 -5.83 7.20
C ASP A 244 -19.33 -6.48 6.04
N ASN A 245 -18.04 -6.15 5.89
CA ASN A 245 -17.17 -6.77 4.89
C ASN A 245 -16.94 -8.26 5.20
N ILE A 246 -16.65 -8.63 6.45
CA ILE A 246 -16.52 -10.04 6.88
C ILE A 246 -17.81 -10.79 6.55
N ASP A 247 -18.97 -10.25 6.93
CA ASP A 247 -20.26 -10.88 6.67
C ASP A 247 -20.51 -11.08 5.17
N ALA A 248 -20.16 -10.10 4.34
CA ALA A 248 -20.26 -10.20 2.88
C ALA A 248 -19.36 -11.31 2.31
N MET A 249 -18.14 -11.44 2.83
CA MET A 249 -17.19 -12.49 2.42
C MET A 249 -17.68 -13.88 2.83
N VAL A 250 -18.15 -14.03 4.07
CA VAL A 250 -18.76 -15.27 4.58
C VAL A 250 -19.97 -15.68 3.73
N VAL A 251 -20.84 -14.74 3.38
CA VAL A 251 -21.99 -15.00 2.50
C VAL A 251 -21.52 -15.46 1.12
N ARG A 252 -20.47 -14.86 0.57
CA ARG A 252 -19.90 -15.25 -0.72
C ARG A 252 -19.35 -16.67 -0.68
N GLU A 253 -18.50 -16.99 0.30
CA GLU A 253 -17.94 -18.35 0.46
C GLU A 253 -19.05 -19.38 0.60
N CYS A 254 -20.01 -19.11 1.48
CA CYS A 254 -21.13 -19.98 1.73
C CYS A 254 -21.97 -20.23 0.46
N THR A 255 -22.18 -19.19 -0.34
CA THR A 255 -22.93 -19.29 -1.61
C THR A 255 -22.17 -20.12 -2.64
N ASP A 256 -20.85 -19.96 -2.73
CA ASP A 256 -20.02 -20.72 -3.66
C ASP A 256 -19.94 -22.20 -3.27
N THR A 257 -19.77 -22.52 -1.97
CA THR A 257 -19.82 -23.91 -1.48
C THR A 257 -21.19 -24.55 -1.74
N LEU A 258 -22.29 -23.80 -1.51
CA LEU A 258 -23.64 -24.30 -1.79
C LEU A 258 -23.87 -24.56 -3.29
N ARG A 259 -23.29 -23.73 -4.17
CA ARG A 259 -23.35 -23.95 -5.62
C ARG A 259 -22.67 -25.26 -6.02
N ILE A 260 -21.51 -25.57 -5.42
CA ILE A 260 -20.80 -26.85 -5.65
C ILE A 260 -21.65 -28.02 -5.14
N ALA A 261 -22.24 -27.91 -3.96
CA ALA A 261 -23.14 -28.94 -3.42
C ALA A 261 -24.29 -29.25 -4.39
N ARG A 262 -24.94 -28.21 -4.92
CA ARG A 262 -26.04 -28.31 -5.90
C ARG A 262 -25.60 -28.89 -7.24
N PHE A 263 -24.38 -28.62 -7.69
CA PHE A 263 -23.85 -29.20 -8.93
C PHE A 263 -23.72 -30.73 -8.85
N TYR A 264 -23.16 -31.23 -7.73
CA TYR A 264 -23.07 -32.68 -7.50
C TYR A 264 -24.44 -33.32 -7.24
N ASP A 265 -25.32 -32.61 -6.53
CA ASP A 265 -26.71 -33.01 -6.30
C ASP A 265 -27.45 -33.22 -7.62
N PHE A 266 -27.37 -32.23 -8.52
CA PHE A 266 -27.96 -32.30 -9.85
C PHE A 266 -27.44 -33.48 -10.67
N SER A 267 -26.16 -33.79 -10.53
CA SER A 267 -25.52 -34.94 -11.18
C SER A 267 -25.78 -36.27 -10.49
N LYS A 268 -26.58 -36.27 -9.41
CA LYS A 268 -26.89 -37.41 -8.51
C LYS A 268 -25.66 -38.05 -7.86
N ASP A 269 -24.54 -37.34 -7.83
CA ASP A 269 -23.41 -37.72 -6.97
C ASP A 269 -23.70 -37.23 -5.55
N TYR A 270 -24.64 -37.92 -4.90
CA TYR A 270 -25.14 -37.55 -3.59
C TYR A 270 -24.08 -37.64 -2.50
N LYS A 271 -23.10 -38.54 -2.67
CA LYS A 271 -21.98 -38.66 -1.73
C LYS A 271 -21.14 -37.38 -1.75
N SER A 272 -20.72 -36.92 -2.92
CA SER A 272 -19.96 -35.66 -3.05
C SER A 272 -20.80 -34.46 -2.65
N SER A 273 -22.07 -34.41 -3.06
CA SER A 273 -23.01 -33.34 -2.69
C SER A 273 -23.15 -33.20 -1.16
N ALA A 274 -23.28 -34.32 -0.44
CA ALA A 274 -23.38 -34.34 1.01
C ALA A 274 -22.11 -33.78 1.70
N ILE A 275 -20.92 -33.91 1.10
CA ILE A 275 -19.69 -33.29 1.63
C ILE A 275 -19.87 -31.78 1.71
N TYR A 276 -20.24 -31.16 0.59
CA TYR A 276 -20.34 -29.71 0.48
C TYR A 276 -21.55 -29.14 1.23
N TYR A 277 -22.68 -29.84 1.27
CA TYR A 277 -23.80 -29.44 2.13
C TYR A 277 -23.40 -29.46 3.60
N ASN A 278 -22.73 -30.52 4.08
CA ASN A 278 -22.22 -30.56 5.46
C ASN A 278 -21.19 -29.47 5.74
N GLU A 279 -20.35 -29.13 4.76
CA GLU A 279 -19.41 -28.02 4.90
C GLU A 279 -20.13 -26.69 5.13
N VAL A 280 -21.14 -26.37 4.31
CA VAL A 280 -21.98 -25.17 4.48
C VAL A 280 -22.60 -25.13 5.88
N ILE A 281 -23.14 -26.26 6.34
CA ILE A 281 -23.80 -26.37 7.65
C ILE A 281 -22.82 -26.16 8.80
N ARG A 282 -21.62 -26.74 8.69
CA ARG A 282 -20.61 -26.71 9.75
C ARG A 282 -19.93 -25.34 9.84
N LYS A 283 -19.56 -24.75 8.71
CA LYS A 283 -18.80 -23.49 8.66
C LYS A 283 -19.70 -22.26 8.80
N TYR A 284 -20.92 -22.31 8.26
CA TYR A 284 -21.79 -21.13 8.19
C TYR A 284 -23.17 -21.38 8.83
N PRO A 285 -23.25 -21.92 10.05
CA PRO A 285 -24.48 -22.46 10.63
C PRO A 285 -25.62 -21.45 10.79
N GLN A 286 -25.29 -20.15 10.86
CA GLN A 286 -26.24 -19.05 11.06
C GLN A 286 -26.77 -18.45 9.74
N THR A 287 -26.29 -18.90 8.59
CA THR A 287 -26.70 -18.37 7.29
C THR A 287 -28.00 -19.02 6.78
N PRO A 288 -28.82 -18.31 5.97
CA PRO A 288 -29.96 -18.91 5.28
C PRO A 288 -29.56 -20.11 4.40
N ASN A 289 -28.37 -20.07 3.81
CA ASN A 289 -27.80 -21.15 3.01
C ASN A 289 -27.57 -22.44 3.81
N ALA A 290 -27.21 -22.34 5.10
CA ALA A 290 -27.11 -23.52 5.96
C ALA A 290 -28.48 -24.17 6.23
N LEU A 291 -29.55 -23.39 6.31
CA LEU A 291 -30.91 -23.95 6.42
C LEU A 291 -31.30 -24.70 5.13
N ILE A 292 -31.00 -24.11 3.97
CA ILE A 292 -31.22 -24.74 2.66
C ILE A 292 -30.43 -26.06 2.55
N ALA A 293 -29.14 -26.03 2.93
CA ALA A 293 -28.28 -27.20 2.91
C ALA A 293 -28.79 -28.31 3.84
N LYS A 294 -29.24 -27.98 5.06
CA LYS A 294 -29.83 -28.95 6.01
C LYS A 294 -31.06 -29.62 5.41
N ALA A 295 -31.98 -28.84 4.85
CA ALA A 295 -33.21 -29.35 4.27
C ALA A 295 -32.92 -30.32 3.12
N ARG A 296 -32.07 -29.90 2.17
CA ARG A 296 -31.77 -30.74 1.00
C ARG A 296 -30.97 -32.00 1.36
N LEU A 297 -30.04 -31.90 2.32
CA LEU A 297 -29.30 -33.07 2.80
C LEU A 297 -30.23 -34.11 3.46
N ALA A 298 -31.27 -33.66 4.18
CA ALA A 298 -32.27 -34.57 4.76
C ALA A 298 -33.09 -35.29 3.67
N GLU A 299 -33.45 -34.60 2.60
CA GLU A 299 -34.13 -35.23 1.44
C GLU A 299 -33.25 -36.29 0.79
N ILE A 300 -31.97 -35.98 0.51
CA ILE A 300 -31.02 -36.93 -0.08
C ILE A 300 -30.87 -38.17 0.83
N LYS A 301 -30.76 -37.98 2.15
CA LYS A 301 -30.69 -39.08 3.11
C LYS A 301 -31.91 -40.00 3.05
N ASN A 302 -33.11 -39.45 2.86
CA ASN A 302 -34.32 -40.24 2.71
C ASN A 302 -34.37 -40.99 1.37
N GLU A 303 -33.76 -40.44 0.31
CA GLU A 303 -33.75 -41.05 -1.02
C GLU A 303 -32.78 -42.24 -1.12
N VAL A 304 -31.54 -42.09 -0.61
CA VAL A 304 -30.48 -43.10 -0.80
C VAL A 304 -30.03 -43.81 0.48
N GLY A 305 -30.54 -43.41 1.64
CA GLY A 305 -30.13 -43.92 2.94
C GLY A 305 -28.81 -43.30 3.42
N GLU A 306 -28.63 -43.23 4.75
CA GLU A 306 -27.44 -42.60 5.35
C GLU A 306 -26.13 -43.33 5.00
N ASP A 307 -26.18 -44.66 4.85
CA ASP A 307 -25.01 -45.48 4.52
C ASP A 307 -24.41 -45.13 3.16
N ALA A 308 -25.25 -44.77 2.19
CA ALA A 308 -24.80 -44.38 0.84
C ALA A 308 -24.00 -43.06 0.84
N LEU A 309 -24.20 -42.20 1.85
CA LEU A 309 -23.55 -40.91 1.99
C LEU A 309 -22.28 -40.96 2.85
N ARG A 310 -21.96 -42.12 3.43
CA ARG A 310 -20.86 -42.26 4.38
C ARG A 310 -19.49 -42.11 3.69
N ILE A 311 -18.64 -41.24 4.25
CA ILE A 311 -17.30 -40.95 3.74
C ILE A 311 -16.29 -41.83 4.52
N GLY A 312 -15.75 -42.86 3.87
CA GLY A 312 -14.77 -43.82 4.43
C GLY A 312 -14.91 -45.25 3.86
N GLN A 313 -13.85 -46.06 3.92
CA GLN A 313 -13.89 -47.47 3.45
C GLN A 313 -14.86 -48.31 4.30
N GLN A 314 -15.99 -48.75 3.74
CA GLN A 314 -16.66 -50.00 4.14
C GLN A 314 -17.26 -50.67 2.90
N THR A 315 -16.46 -51.48 2.21
CA THR A 315 -16.98 -52.78 1.78
C THR A 315 -16.90 -53.70 3.00
N PRO A 316 -17.91 -54.54 3.28
CA PRO A 316 -17.79 -55.53 4.35
C PRO A 316 -16.62 -56.47 4.00
N ILE A 317 -15.52 -56.33 4.73
CA ILE A 317 -14.31 -57.12 4.52
C ILE A 317 -14.62 -58.53 5.03
N SER A 318 -14.79 -59.48 4.10
CA SER A 318 -14.79 -60.91 4.45
C SER A 318 -13.55 -61.23 5.28
N GLY A 319 -13.66 -62.12 6.28
CA GLY A 319 -12.54 -62.48 7.17
C GLY A 319 -11.24 -62.84 6.45
N ALA A 320 -11.33 -63.34 5.20
CA ALA A 320 -10.19 -63.64 4.35
C ALA A 320 -9.40 -62.38 3.90
N GLN A 321 -10.08 -61.26 3.63
CA GLN A 321 -9.44 -60.01 3.20
C GLN A 321 -8.81 -59.25 4.38
N MET A 322 -9.32 -59.40 5.61
CA MET A 322 -8.64 -58.88 6.82
C MET A 322 -7.30 -59.60 7.08
N ALA A 323 -7.26 -60.91 6.85
CA ALA A 323 -6.02 -61.69 6.95
C ALA A 323 -5.00 -61.29 5.87
N LEU A 324 -5.46 -61.00 4.65
CA LEU A 324 -4.62 -60.47 3.57
C LEU A 324 -4.10 -59.06 3.87
N ARG A 325 -4.93 -58.20 4.47
CA ARG A 325 -4.55 -56.83 4.88
C ARG A 325 -3.51 -56.84 6.00
N ARG A 326 -3.64 -57.73 7.00
CA ARG A 326 -2.60 -57.91 8.05
C ARG A 326 -1.28 -58.39 7.45
N LYS A 327 -1.30 -59.29 6.46
CA LYS A 327 -0.09 -59.74 5.75
C LYS A 327 0.57 -58.63 4.93
N MET A 328 -0.23 -57.77 4.27
CA MET A 328 0.31 -56.64 3.51
C MET A 328 0.79 -55.48 4.40
N GLN A 329 0.16 -55.23 5.55
CA GLN A 329 0.64 -54.20 6.49
C GLN A 329 1.99 -54.55 7.12
N VAL A 330 2.23 -55.84 7.42
CA VAL A 330 3.55 -56.33 7.86
C VAL A 330 4.63 -56.14 6.77
N GLN A 331 4.24 -56.00 5.50
CA GLN A 331 5.15 -55.77 4.36
C GLN A 331 5.33 -54.29 3.98
N VAL A 332 4.44 -53.39 4.38
CA VAL A 332 4.40 -51.99 3.90
C VAL A 332 4.98 -51.00 4.92
N GLU A 333 5.21 -51.40 6.17
CA GLU A 333 5.95 -50.57 7.15
C GLU A 333 7.43 -50.30 6.74
N THR A 334 7.94 -50.92 5.67
CA THR A 334 9.30 -50.69 5.17
C THR A 334 9.42 -49.65 4.05
N THR A 335 8.33 -49.07 3.53
CA THR A 335 8.42 -48.13 2.39
C THR A 335 7.40 -46.99 2.49
N ALA A 336 7.66 -46.04 3.39
CA ALA A 336 7.11 -44.69 3.30
C ALA A 336 7.97 -43.86 2.35
N LEU A 337 7.38 -43.07 1.44
CA LEU A 337 8.04 -41.93 0.80
C LEU A 337 7.04 -40.88 0.31
N ALA A 338 7.51 -39.63 0.37
CA ALA A 338 6.80 -38.37 0.20
C ALA A 338 6.77 -37.89 -1.25
N THR A 339 5.58 -37.50 -1.75
CA THR A 339 5.25 -36.51 -2.80
C THR A 339 3.87 -36.87 -3.36
N TYR A 340 2.86 -36.02 -3.15
CA TYR A 340 1.54 -36.17 -3.76
C TYR A 340 1.19 -34.89 -4.53
N ASP A 341 0.85 -35.04 -5.81
CA ASP A 341 0.49 -33.98 -6.75
C ASP A 341 -0.96 -34.19 -7.21
N GLY A 342 -1.78 -33.14 -7.14
CA GLY A 342 -3.24 -33.19 -7.33
C GLY A 342 -3.73 -33.24 -8.78
N PRO A 343 -5.04 -33.44 -9.03
CA PRO A 343 -5.58 -33.73 -10.36
C PRO A 343 -5.67 -32.49 -11.29
N PRO A 344 -5.71 -32.67 -12.63
CA PRO A 344 -5.44 -31.60 -13.60
C PRO A 344 -6.58 -30.59 -13.79
N LYS A 345 -6.21 -29.32 -14.05
CA LYS A 345 -7.11 -28.18 -14.32
C LYS A 345 -7.83 -28.31 -15.67
N LYS A 346 -9.10 -27.88 -15.74
CA LYS A 346 -9.88 -27.69 -16.98
C LYS A 346 -10.08 -26.21 -17.29
N GLU A 347 -9.95 -25.85 -18.57
CA GLU A 347 -10.17 -24.50 -19.12
C GLU A 347 -11.64 -24.07 -19.08
N ILE A 348 -11.87 -22.78 -18.82
CA ILE A 348 -13.18 -22.13 -18.72
C ILE A 348 -13.35 -21.15 -19.88
N MET A 349 -14.50 -21.18 -20.55
CA MET A 349 -14.97 -20.09 -21.42
C MET A 349 -16.10 -19.30 -20.73
N PRO A 350 -16.24 -17.99 -20.99
CA PRO A 350 -16.90 -17.07 -20.07
C PRO A 350 -18.37 -16.83 -20.45
N HIS A 351 -19.22 -16.45 -19.49
CA HIS A 351 -20.23 -15.39 -19.67
C HIS A 351 -20.66 -14.79 -18.31
N SER A 352 -20.11 -13.60 -18.04
CA SER A 352 -20.81 -12.34 -17.74
C SER A 352 -22.16 -12.39 -17.01
N ASP A 353 -22.15 -12.02 -15.73
CA ASP A 353 -23.06 -11.01 -15.18
C ASP A 353 -22.27 -10.14 -14.19
N THR A 354 -22.22 -8.83 -14.46
CA THR A 354 -21.46 -7.87 -13.67
C THR A 354 -22.15 -7.61 -12.34
N ILE A 355 -21.55 -8.09 -11.26
CA ILE A 355 -21.82 -7.59 -9.91
C ILE A 355 -21.16 -6.20 -9.80
N PRO A 356 -21.89 -5.13 -9.45
CA PRO A 356 -21.30 -3.82 -9.31
C PRO A 356 -20.22 -3.84 -8.21
N LEU A 357 -19.02 -3.36 -8.55
CA LEU A 357 -17.91 -3.27 -7.60
C LEU A 357 -18.26 -2.38 -6.40
N PRO A 358 -17.80 -2.73 -5.19
CA PRO A 358 -17.90 -1.85 -4.03
C PRO A 358 -17.23 -0.51 -4.31
N GLN A 359 -17.90 0.59 -3.96
CA GLN A 359 -17.34 1.94 -4.11
C GLN A 359 -16.35 2.24 -2.97
N MET A 360 -15.17 2.75 -3.33
CA MET A 360 -14.15 3.20 -2.38
C MET A 360 -14.68 4.25 -1.40
N ARG A 361 -14.31 4.16 -0.12
CA ARG A 361 -14.72 5.15 0.90
C ARG A 361 -13.63 5.64 1.86
N THR A 362 -12.34 5.45 1.59
CA THR A 362 -11.33 6.32 2.23
C THR A 362 -11.44 7.70 1.59
N ASN A 363 -12.01 8.67 2.31
CA ASN A 363 -12.19 10.01 1.79
C ASN A 363 -10.82 10.68 1.63
N PHE A 364 -10.56 11.30 0.48
CA PHE A 364 -9.27 11.95 0.18
C PHE A 364 -8.83 12.96 1.26
N LYS A 365 -9.77 13.52 2.02
CA LYS A 365 -9.47 14.40 3.17
C LYS A 365 -8.61 13.73 4.26
N GLU A 366 -8.66 12.40 4.39
CA GLU A 366 -7.86 11.63 5.35
C GLU A 366 -6.39 11.45 4.93
N VAL A 367 -6.03 11.76 3.67
CA VAL A 367 -4.75 11.34 3.06
C VAL A 367 -3.94 12.49 2.45
N THR A 368 -4.21 13.70 2.91
CA THR A 368 -3.44 14.90 2.57
C THR A 368 -2.58 15.32 3.75
N PRO A 369 -1.37 15.88 3.52
CA PRO A 369 -0.66 16.61 4.56
C PRO A 369 -1.57 17.74 5.08
N SER A 370 -2.18 17.54 6.26
CA SER A 370 -2.93 18.58 6.96
C SER A 370 -1.95 19.70 7.36
N SER A 371 -2.28 20.95 7.04
CA SER A 371 -1.51 22.12 7.47
C SER A 371 -1.82 22.57 8.91
N THR A 372 -2.52 21.75 9.71
CA THR A 372 -2.89 22.13 11.09
C THR A 372 -2.93 20.93 12.05
N PRO A 373 -2.29 21.01 13.23
CA PRO A 373 -2.54 20.07 14.31
C PRO A 373 -3.90 20.45 14.93
N THR A 374 -4.96 19.73 14.57
CA THR A 374 -6.19 19.80 15.35
C THR A 374 -5.97 19.02 16.64
N HIS A 375 -5.45 19.71 17.66
CA HIS A 375 -5.69 19.31 19.04
C HIS A 375 -7.20 19.36 19.27
N SER A 376 -7.84 18.19 19.26
CA SER A 376 -9.17 18.01 19.83
C SER A 376 -9.03 18.08 21.35
N SER A 377 -9.05 19.28 21.91
CA SER A 377 -9.32 19.49 23.32
C SER A 377 -10.83 19.34 23.53
N SER A 378 -11.23 18.25 24.18
CA SER A 378 -12.59 18.11 24.71
C SER A 378 -12.77 19.08 25.88
N PRO A 379 -13.84 19.91 25.94
CA PRO A 379 -14.22 20.57 27.17
C PRO A 379 -15.02 19.62 28.07
N LEU A 380 -14.84 19.85 29.38
CA LEU A 380 -15.43 19.16 30.54
C LEU A 380 -16.95 18.97 30.48
#